data_AF-A0A3C0S826-F1
#
_entry.id   AF-A0A3C0S826-F1
#
_cell.length_a   1.000
_cell.length_b   1.000
_cell.length_c   1.000
_cell.angle_alpha   90.00
_cell.angle_beta   90.00
_cell.angle_gamma   90.00
#
_symmetry.space_group_name_H-M   'P 1'
#
loop_
_entity.id
_entity.type
_entity.pdbx_description
1 polymer ?
#
loop_
_entity_poly.entity_id
_entity_poly.type
_entity_poly.pdbx_seq_one_letter_code
_entity_poly.pdbx_strand_id
1 'polypeptide(L)' 'MSQVKCRKCEQEYDDEMVICPHCDTPTNPNIPNYPHFKGPGIMVFFFVFFVLLLIGMAVSFFSQ' A
#
# COMPACT_ATOMS: atom_id res chain seq x y z
N MET A 1 13.95 -0.94 -19.12
CA MET A 1 12.59 -0.38 -19.16
C MET A 1 11.78 -1.28 -20.07
N SER A 2 10.85 -2.05 -19.49
CA SER A 2 9.88 -2.84 -20.26
C SER A 2 8.78 -1.91 -20.74
N GLN A 3 8.47 -1.95 -22.03
CA GLN A 3 7.36 -1.18 -22.59
C GLN A 3 6.15 -2.09 -22.80
N VAL A 4 4.97 -1.58 -22.47
CA VAL A 4 3.69 -2.26 -22.69
C VAL A 4 2.85 -1.49 -23.68
N LYS A 5 2.10 -2.22 -24.51
CA LYS A 5 1.19 -1.64 -25.50
C LYS A 5 -0.18 -1.43 -24.86
N CYS A 6 -0.71 -0.21 -24.94
CA CYS A 6 -2.05 0.09 -24.44
C CYS A 6 -3.11 -0.62 -25.29
N ARG A 7 -4.06 -1.31 -24.64
CA ARG A 7 -5.13 -2.03 -25.35
C ARG A 7 -6.15 -1.11 -26.02
N LYS A 8 -6.21 0.18 -25.65
CA LYS A 8 -7.21 1.13 -26.15
C LYS A 8 -6.67 2.08 -27.21
N CYS A 9 -5.52 2.71 -26.96
CA CYS A 9 -4.91 3.65 -27.92
C CYS A 9 -3.77 3.03 -28.73
N GLU A 10 -3.41 1.77 -28.48
CA GLU A 10 -2.34 1.04 -29.17
C GLU A 10 -0.95 1.66 -29.07
N GLN A 11 -0.77 2.68 -28.24
CA GLN A 11 0.52 3.31 -28.01
C GLN A 11 1.34 2.55 -26.97
N GLU A 12 2.66 2.55 -27.16
CA GLU A 12 3.63 1.96 -26.25
C GLU A 12 3.99 2.96 -25.15
N TYR A 13 4.04 2.48 -23.91
CA TYR A 13 4.42 3.29 -22.75
C TYR A 13 5.14 2.41 -21.71
N ASP A 14 5.71 3.05 -20.70
CA ASP A 14 6.47 2.37 -19.67
C ASP A 14 5.56 1.49 -18.79
N ASP A 15 5.95 0.22 -18.57
CA ASP A 15 5.24 -0.74 -17.70
C ASP A 15 5.09 -0.23 -16.26
N GLU A 16 5.99 0.65 -15.82
CA GLU A 16 5.93 1.26 -14.48
C GLU A 16 4.70 2.16 -14.27
N MET A 17 4.01 2.56 -15.36
CA MET A 17 2.81 3.40 -15.28
C MET A 17 1.53 2.57 -15.11
N VAL A 18 0.80 2.85 -14.03
CA VAL A 18 -0.51 2.24 -13.73
C VAL A 18 -1.61 2.70 -14.70
N ILE A 19 -1.42 3.88 -15.31
CA ILE A 19 -2.37 4.53 -16.21
C ILE A 19 -1.63 4.89 -17.51
N CYS A 20 -2.25 4.59 -18.65
CA CYS A 20 -1.71 4.96 -19.94
C CYS A 20 -1.68 6.49 -20.10
N PRO A 21 -0.52 7.11 -20.39
CA PRO A 21 -0.38 8.58 -20.46
C PRO A 21 -1.06 9.21 -21.69
N HIS A 22 -1.52 8.39 -22.63
CA HIS A 22 -2.08 8.87 -23.90
C HIS A 22 -3.61 8.86 -23.95
N CYS A 23 -4.27 8.03 -23.15
CA CYS A 23 -5.72 7.90 -23.17
C CYS A 23 -6.35 7.67 -21.78
N ASP A 24 -5.56 7.85 -20.71
CA ASP A 24 -5.97 7.78 -19.31
C ASP A 24 -6.65 6.47 -18.89
N THR A 25 -6.45 5.39 -19.65
CA THR A 25 -6.98 4.08 -19.28
C THR A 25 -6.02 3.30 -18.38
N PRO A 26 -6.54 2.58 -17.38
CA PRO A 26 -5.73 1.72 -16.55
C PRO A 26 -5.09 0.60 -17.37
N THR A 27 -3.81 0.37 -17.14
CA THR A 27 -2.99 -0.67 -17.80
C THR A 27 -3.58 -2.07 -17.59
N ASN A 28 -4.11 -2.32 -16.40
CA ASN A 28 -4.78 -3.56 -16.05
C ASN A 28 -6.25 -3.28 -15.65
N PRO A 29 -7.24 -3.75 -16.43
CA PRO A 29 -8.66 -3.54 -16.12
C PRO A 29 -9.14 -4.32 -14.89
N ASN A 30 -8.36 -5.30 -14.41
CA ASN A 30 -8.67 -6.13 -13.25
C ASN A 30 -7.96 -5.67 -11.98
N ILE A 31 -7.49 -4.43 -11.89
CA ILE A 31 -6.97 -3.91 -10.61
C ILE A 31 -8.18 -3.68 -9.70
N PRO A 32 -8.44 -4.52 -8.68
CA PRO A 32 -9.44 -4.17 -7.68
C PRO A 32 -9.00 -2.85 -7.04
N ASN A 33 -9.96 -1.97 -6.78
CA ASN A 33 -9.72 -0.70 -6.09
C ASN A 33 -9.17 -1.01 -4.68
N TYR A 34 -7.85 -1.11 -4.54
CA TYR A 34 -7.20 -1.42 -3.28
C TYR A 34 -7.37 -0.21 -2.37
N PRO A 35 -7.98 -0.37 -1.19
CA PRO A 35 -8.15 0.73 -0.26
C PRO A 35 -6.76 1.24 0.15
N HIS A 36 -6.37 2.39 -0.39
CA HIS A 36 -5.18 3.08 0.04
C HIS A 36 -5.42 3.58 1.46
N PHE A 37 -4.88 2.84 2.44
CA PHE A 37 -4.80 3.31 3.82
C PHE A 37 -3.91 4.55 3.85
N LYS A 38 -4.56 5.71 3.77
CA LYS A 38 -3.93 7.02 3.65
C LYS A 38 -3.46 7.46 5.04
N GLY A 39 -2.36 6.90 5.52
CA GLY A 39 -1.63 7.46 6.64
C GLY A 39 -0.82 6.47 7.47
N PRO A 40 0.38 6.87 7.95
CA PRO A 40 1.20 6.05 8.84
C PRO A 40 0.60 5.86 10.24
N GLY A 41 -0.47 6.60 10.58
CA GLY A 41 -1.01 6.66 11.95
C GLY A 41 -1.51 5.32 12.50
N ILE A 42 -2.09 4.46 11.65
CA ILE A 42 -2.63 3.17 12.13
C ILE A 42 -1.52 2.21 12.56
N MET A 43 -0.38 2.21 11.84
CA MET A 43 0.78 1.39 12.20
C MET A 43 1.43 1.89 13.49
N VAL A 44 1.52 3.21 13.67
CA VAL A 44 2.07 3.82 14.90
C VAL A 44 1.19 3.51 16.11
N PHE A 45 -0.14 3.55 15.96
CA PHE A 45 -1.07 3.21 17.05
C PHE A 45 -0.85 1.77 17.56
N PHE A 46 -0.78 0.80 16.65
CA PHE A 46 -0.53 -0.60 17.02
C PHE A 46 0.83 -0.79 17.69
N PHE A 47 1.86 -0.08 17.22
CA PHE A 47 3.19 -0.14 17.81
C PHE A 47 3.23 0.40 19.24
N VAL A 48 2.63 1.57 19.50
CA VAL A 48 2.57 2.17 20.85
C VAL A 48 1.78 1.28 21.79
N PHE A 49 0.63 0.75 21.34
CA PHE A 49 -0.18 -0.18 22.13
C PHE A 49 0.60 -1.44 22.50
N PHE A 50 1.34 -2.03 21.56
CA PHE A 50 2.17 -3.20 21.80
C PHE A 50 3.27 -2.93 22.84
N VAL A 51 3.96 -1.79 22.76
CA VAL A 51 4.98 -1.40 23.75
C VAL A 51 4.37 -1.23 25.15
N LEU A 52 3.22 -0.57 25.27
CA LEU A 52 2.52 -0.43 26.55
C LEU A 52 2.13 -1.79 27.16
N LEU A 53 1.69 -2.73 26.33
CA LEU A 53 1.34 -4.09 26.76
C LEU A 53 2.57 -4.82 27.30
N LEU A 54 3.72 -4.74 26.61
CA LEU A 54 4.97 -5.34 27.08
C LEU A 54 5.43 -4.75 28.42
N ILE A 55 5.35 -3.43 28.58
CA ILE A 55 5.67 -2.76 29.85
C ILE A 55 4.73 -3.24 30.95
N GLY A 56 3.41 -3.30 30.68
CA GLY A 56 2.42 -3.81 31.62
C GLY A 56 2.73 -5.22 32.09
N MET A 57 3.00 -6.15 31.17
CA MET A 57 3.41 -7.52 31.51
C MET A 57 4.70 -7.57 32.31
N ALA A 58 5.72 -6.79 31.95
CA ALA A 58 6.99 -6.76 32.67
C ALA A 58 6.79 -6.28 34.11
N VAL A 59 6.02 -5.21 34.33
CA VAL A 59 5.68 -4.72 35.68
C VAL A 59 4.91 -5.78 36.46
N SER A 60 3.92 -6.43 35.84
CA SER A 60 3.17 -7.52 36.48
C SER A 60 4.10 -8.67 36.93
N PHE A 61 5.10 -9.02 36.13
CA PHE A 61 6.10 -10.04 36.47
C PHE A 61 6.98 -9.66 37.67
N PHE A 62 7.35 -8.39 37.81
CA PHE A 62 8.11 -7.91 38.98
C PHE A 62 7.25 -7.69 40.23
N SER A 63 5.93 -7.57 40.06
CA SER A 63 4.98 -7.41 41.18
C SER A 63 4.50 -8.73 41.79
N GLN A 64 4.89 -9.86 41.20
CA GLN A 64 4.55 -11.22 41.64
C GLN A 64 5.70 -11.82 42.45
#